data_AF-A0A7X0LT77-F1
#
_entry.id   AF-A0A7X0LT77-F1
#
_cell.length_a   1.000
_cell.length_b   1.000
_cell.length_c   1.000
_cell.angle_alpha   90.00
_cell.angle_beta   90.00
_cell.angle_gamma   90.00
#
_symmetry.space_group_name_H-M   'P 1'
#
loop_
_entity.id
_entity.type
_entity.pdbx_description
1 polymer ?
#
loop_
_entity_poly.entity_id
_entity_poly.type
_entity_poly.pdbx_seq_one_letter_code
_entity_poly.pdbx_strand_id
1 'polypeptide(L)'
;MAKGMSSEETLRVTVAALMRATGENQTRLARGLRITQGAVSRKQVGKASWSLGDIDRLSAHYGVSVPDLLCGPTHAVEQLPHIRRAAIIGGSQSVLTVA
;
A
#
# COMPACT_ATOMS: atom_id res chain seq x y z
N MET A 1 2.89 4.40 -29.14
CA MET A 1 3.24 3.32 -28.19
C MET A 1 2.64 3.70 -26.85
N ALA A 2 1.69 2.93 -26.31
CA ALA A 2 1.16 3.21 -24.98
C ALA A 2 2.31 3.07 -23.97
N LYS A 3 2.64 4.16 -23.26
CA LYS A 3 3.67 4.10 -22.22
C LYS A 3 3.09 3.29 -21.06
N GLY A 4 3.51 2.03 -20.93
CA GLY A 4 3.21 1.24 -19.74
C GLY A 4 3.72 1.98 -18.50
N MET A 5 3.04 1.79 -17.36
CA MET A 5 3.49 2.34 -16.08
C MET A 5 4.93 1.89 -15.80
N SER A 6 5.75 2.80 -15.27
CA SER A 6 7.08 2.43 -14.81
C SER A 6 6.98 1.56 -13.55
N SER A 7 8.01 0.76 -13.25
CA SER A 7 8.03 -0.08 -12.05
C SER A 7 7.88 0.76 -10.77
N GLU A 8 8.44 1.97 -10.73
CA GLU A 8 8.24 2.88 -9.60
C GLU A 8 6.79 3.36 -9.48
N GLU A 9 6.12 3.64 -10.60
CA GLU A 9 4.72 4.04 -10.61
C GLU A 9 3.82 2.90 -10.15
N THR A 10 4.03 1.69 -10.66
CA THR A 10 3.37 0.47 -10.19
C THR A 10 3.55 0.28 -8.69
N LEU A 11 4.78 0.45 -8.18
CA LEU A 11 5.06 0.32 -6.76
C LEU A 11 4.33 1.39 -5.92
N ARG A 12 4.30 2.66 -6.36
CA ARG A 12 3.59 3.74 -5.64
C ARG A 12 2.08 3.46 -5.53
N VAL A 13 1.48 3.03 -6.63
CA VAL A 13 0.05 2.67 -6.67
C VAL A 13 -0.23 1.46 -5.78
N THR A 14 0.65 0.46 -5.82
CA THR A 14 0.56 -0.73 -4.96
C THR A 14 0.67 -0.37 -3.48
N VAL A 15 1.65 0.44 -3.08
CA VAL A 15 1.80 0.91 -1.69
C VAL A 15 0.57 1.69 -1.23
N ALA A 16 0.00 2.53 -2.10
CA ALA A 16 -1.23 3.26 -1.78
C ALA A 16 -2.43 2.31 -1.55
N ALA A 17 -2.58 1.28 -2.40
CA ALA A 17 -3.61 0.26 -2.25
C ALA A 17 -3.43 -0.55 -0.96
N LEU A 18 -2.21 -0.96 -0.62
CA LEU A 18 -1.90 -1.68 0.61
C LEU A 18 -2.19 -0.83 1.85
N MET A 19 -1.79 0.44 1.86
CA MET A 19 -2.13 1.38 2.93
C MET A 19 -3.65 1.49 3.11
N ARG A 20 -4.40 1.60 2.00
CA ARG A 20 -5.87 1.64 2.04
C ARG A 20 -6.48 0.35 2.58
N ALA A 21 -6.02 -0.81 2.09
CA ALA A 21 -6.53 -2.13 2.47
C ALA A 21 -6.25 -2.48 3.95
N THR A 22 -5.16 -1.95 4.51
CA THR A 22 -4.75 -2.17 5.91
C THR A 22 -5.20 -1.05 6.86
N GLY A 23 -5.80 0.03 6.33
CA GLY A 23 -6.16 1.23 7.11
C GLY A 23 -4.94 2.03 7.61
N GLU A 24 -3.75 1.81 7.04
CA GLU A 24 -2.53 2.50 7.44
C GLU A 24 -2.39 3.88 6.77
N ASN A 25 -1.83 4.83 7.50
CA ASN A 25 -1.40 6.12 6.96
C ASN A 25 0.13 6.15 6.77
N GLN A 26 0.64 7.21 6.13
CA GLN A 26 2.07 7.33 5.83
C GLN A 26 2.96 7.31 7.09
N THR A 27 2.47 7.83 8.22
CA THR A 27 3.20 7.81 9.49
C THR A 27 3.37 6.38 10.02
N ARG A 28 2.30 5.58 9.95
CA ARG A 28 2.33 4.18 10.38
C ARG A 28 3.23 3.34 9.49
N LEU A 29 3.13 3.51 8.17
CA LEU A 29 4.02 2.86 7.21
C LEU A 29 5.48 3.26 7.45
N ALA A 30 5.76 4.56 7.63
CA ALA A 30 7.10 5.07 7.89
C ALA A 30 7.74 4.43 9.12
N ARG A 31 6.97 4.26 10.20
CA ARG A 31 7.39 3.55 11.41
C ARG A 31 7.75 2.09 11.11
N GLY A 32 6.95 1.38 10.32
CA GLY A 32 7.22 0.00 9.91
C GLY A 32 8.49 -0.14 9.07
N LEU A 33 8.73 0.82 8.16
CA LEU A 33 9.90 0.87 7.29
C LEU A 33 11.15 1.48 7.95
N ARG A 34 11.03 1.99 9.19
CA ARG A 34 12.08 2.72 9.92
C ARG A 34 12.66 3.89 9.12
N ILE A 35 11.79 4.64 8.46
CA ILE A 35 12.12 5.90 7.77
C ILE A 35 11.19 7.01 8.26
N THR A 36 11.42 8.25 7.84
CA THR A 36 10.55 9.36 8.20
C THR A 36 9.27 9.36 7.37
N GLN A 37 8.18 9.90 7.91
CA GLN A 37 6.94 10.10 7.14
C GLN A 37 7.18 10.99 5.90
N GLY A 38 8.02 12.02 6.03
CA GLY A 38 8.41 12.87 4.90
C GLY A 38 9.14 12.10 3.79
N ALA A 39 9.94 11.08 4.13
CA ALA A 39 10.55 10.19 3.14
C ALA A 39 9.49 9.34 2.41
N VAL A 40 8.52 8.76 3.14
CA VAL A 40 7.38 8.05 2.52
C VAL A 40 6.58 8.98 1.61
N SER A 41 6.29 10.19 2.06
CA SER A 41 5.56 11.19 1.27
C SER A 41 6.26 11.48 -0.05
N ARG A 42 7.56 11.86 0.00
CA ARG A 42 8.34 12.13 -1.22
C ARG A 42 8.39 10.93 -2.16
N LYS A 43 8.53 9.71 -1.64
CA LYS A 43 8.50 8.48 -2.44
C LYS A 43 7.14 8.24 -3.09
N GLN A 44 6.05 8.45 -2.35
CA GLN A 44 4.68 8.27 -2.87
C GLN A 44 4.27 9.33 -3.90
N VAL A 45 4.89 10.51 -3.93
CA VAL A 45 4.66 11.52 -4.97
C VAL A 45 5.72 11.52 -6.08
N GLY A 46 6.62 10.52 -6.10
CA GLY A 46 7.66 10.40 -7.13
C GLY A 46 8.78 11.44 -7.04
N LYS A 47 8.92 12.15 -5.92
CA LYS A 47 10.03 13.10 -5.66
C LYS A 47 11.28 12.42 -5.07
N ALA A 48 11.20 11.12 -4.77
CA ALA A 48 12.33 10.30 -4.35
C ALA A 48 12.09 8.85 -4.80
N SER A 49 13.15 8.14 -5.18
CA SER A 49 13.04 6.74 -5.59
C SER A 49 12.85 5.80 -4.40
N TRP A 50 12.17 4.69 -4.63
CA TRP A 50 12.16 3.53 -3.74
C TRP A 50 13.45 2.73 -3.98
N SER A 51 14.27 2.55 -2.94
CA SER A 51 15.45 1.68 -3.04
C SER A 51 15.05 0.22 -2.92
N LEU A 52 15.88 -0.72 -3.40
CA LEU A 52 15.63 -2.15 -3.20
C LEU A 52 15.45 -2.51 -1.71
N GLY A 53 16.26 -1.92 -0.83
CA GLY A 53 16.11 -2.11 0.62
C GLY A 53 14.80 -1.57 1.19
N ASP A 54 14.17 -0.56 0.57
CA ASP A 54 12.83 -0.15 0.95
C ASP A 54 11.77 -1.17 0.50
N ILE A 55 11.97 -1.80 -0.67
CA ILE A 55 11.08 -2.84 -1.19
C ILE A 55 11.14 -4.10 -0.31
N ASP A 56 12.33 -4.49 0.14
CA ASP A 56 12.50 -5.58 1.11
C ASP A 56 11.77 -5.28 2.43
N ARG A 57 11.88 -4.04 2.91
CA ARG A 57 11.16 -3.61 4.13
C ARG A 57 9.66 -3.54 3.92
N LEU A 58 9.18 -3.16 2.74
CA LEU A 58 7.75 -3.22 2.40
C LEU A 58 7.24 -4.66 2.40
N SER A 59 8.01 -5.58 1.79
CA SER A 59 7.70 -7.01 1.75
C SER A 59 7.57 -7.58 3.16
N ALA A 60 8.59 -7.36 4.00
CA ALA A 60 8.55 -7.76 5.41
C ALA A 60 7.44 -7.03 6.19
N HIS A 61 7.25 -5.72 5.95
CA HIS A 61 6.26 -4.92 6.64
C HIS A 61 4.85 -5.35 6.31
N TYR A 62 4.51 -5.85 5.11
CA TYR A 62 3.16 -6.29 4.74
C TYR A 62 2.95 -7.80 4.79
N GLY A 63 4.03 -8.59 4.78
CA GLY A 63 3.97 -10.04 4.62
C GLY A 63 3.61 -10.46 3.19
N VAL A 64 4.01 -9.66 2.19
CA VAL A 64 3.74 -9.87 0.76
C VAL A 64 5.07 -9.94 0.04
N SER A 65 5.29 -10.94 -0.83
CA SER A 65 6.59 -11.11 -1.49
C SER A 65 6.92 -9.96 -2.44
N VAL A 66 8.22 -9.71 -2.68
CA VAL A 66 8.65 -8.63 -3.60
C VAL A 66 8.06 -8.77 -5.01
N PRO A 67 8.05 -9.96 -5.64
CA PRO A 67 7.38 -10.14 -6.93
C PRO A 67 5.89 -9.77 -6.88
N ASP A 68 5.19 -10.14 -5.79
CA ASP A 68 3.77 -9.83 -5.64
C ASP A 68 3.52 -8.32 -5.50
N LEU A 69 4.41 -7.59 -4.82
CA LEU A 69 4.36 -6.12 -4.73
C LEU A 69 4.52 -5.44 -6.11
N LEU A 70 5.28 -6.04 -7.02
CA LEU A 70 5.56 -5.48 -8.34
C LEU A 70 4.57 -5.94 -9.41
N CYS A 71 3.80 -7.00 -9.16
CA CYS A 71 2.73 -7.47 -10.04
C CYS A 71 1.59 -6.45 -10.15
N GLY A 72 1.33 -5.70 -9.07
CA GLY A 72 0.42 -4.56 -9.06
C GLY A 72 -0.50 -4.50 -7.84
N PRO A 73 -1.33 -3.46 -7.74
CA PRO A 73 -2.12 -3.17 -6.55
C PRO A 73 -3.14 -4.26 -6.19
N THR A 74 -3.86 -4.80 -7.18
CA THR A 74 -4.89 -5.83 -6.95
C THR A 74 -4.25 -7.10 -6.40
N HIS A 75 -3.25 -7.63 -7.10
CA HIS A 75 -2.54 -8.86 -6.71
C HIS A 75 -1.90 -8.72 -5.33
N ALA A 76 -1.20 -7.62 -5.05
CA ALA A 76 -0.57 -7.41 -3.74
C ALA A 76 -1.59 -7.37 -2.59
N VAL A 77 -2.78 -6.81 -2.81
CA VAL A 77 -3.85 -6.77 -1.79
C VAL A 77 -4.44 -8.17 -1.56
N GLU A 78 -4.58 -8.99 -2.60
CA GLU A 78 -5.04 -10.39 -2.47
C GLU A 78 -4.07 -11.23 -1.64
N GLN A 79 -2.77 -10.95 -1.75
CA GLN A 79 -1.70 -11.62 -1.01
C GLN A 79 -1.56 -11.14 0.45
N LEU A 80 -2.34 -10.15 0.90
CA LEU A 80 -2.28 -9.69 2.29
C LEU A 80 -2.75 -10.79 3.27
N PRO A 81 -1.97 -11.05 4.34
CA PRO A 81 -2.41 -11.92 5.42
C PRO A 81 -3.76 -11.47 5.97
N HIS A 82 -4.69 -12.41 6.19
CA HIS A 82 -6.08 -12.12 6.58
C HIS A 82 -6.20 -11.19 7.81
N ILE A 83 -5.30 -11.33 8.79
CA ILE A 83 -5.26 -10.51 10.00
C ILE A 83 -4.97 -9.02 9.75
N ARG A 84 -4.44 -8.69 8.57
CA ARG A 84 -4.00 -7.33 8.22
C ARG A 84 -5.00 -6.55 7.39
N ARG A 85 -5.96 -7.24 6.79
CA ARG A 85 -7.04 -6.56 6.10
C ARG A 85 -7.84 -5.81 7.17
N ALA A 86 -8.10 -4.52 6.92
CA ALA A 86 -8.95 -3.74 7.80
C ALA A 86 -10.25 -4.53 8.00
N ALA A 87 -10.57 -4.84 9.26
CA ALA A 87 -11.85 -5.41 9.61
C ALA A 87 -12.89 -4.38 9.21
N ILE A 88 -13.64 -4.69 8.15
CA ILE A 88 -14.76 -3.93 7.59
C ILE A 88 -14.35 -2.79 6.64
N ILE A 89 -14.71 -2.97 5.36
CA ILE A 89 -15.05 -1.90 4.42
C ILE A 89 -16.24 -1.16 5.05
N GLY A 90 -15.95 -0.21 5.94
CA GLY A 90 -16.92 0.53 6.76
C GLY A 90 -17.73 1.53 5.94
N GLY A 91 -18.54 1.04 5.00
CA GLY A 91 -19.79 1.72 4.70
C GLY A 91 -20.68 1.60 5.94
N SER A 92 -20.98 2.72 6.59
CA SER A 92 -22.11 2.76 7.53
C SER A 92 -23.36 2.35 6.78
N GLN A 93 -23.90 1.16 7.04
CA GLN A 93 -25.27 0.86 6.66
C GLN A 93 -26.20 1.57 7.66
N SER A 94 -26.70 2.74 7.25
CA SER A 94 -27.85 3.34 7.92
C SER A 94 -29.10 2.66 7.36
N VAL A 95 -29.76 1.83 8.19
CA VAL A 95 -31.09 1.31 7.88
C VAL A 95 -32.06 2.48 7.98
N LEU A 96 -32.58 2.96 6.85
CA LEU A 96 -33.68 3.91 6.82
C LEU A 96 -34.99 3.13 6.91
N THR A 97 -35.60 3.08 8.10
CA THR A 97 -36.99 2.64 8.25
C THR A 97 -37.89 3.79 7.83
N VAL A 98 -38.71 3.59 6.79
CA VAL A 98 -39.81 4.49 6.45
C VAL A 98 -41.00 4.11 7.31
N ALA A 99 -41.55 5.08 8.04
CA ALA A 99 -42.80 4.98 8.78
C ALA A 99 -43.99 5.36 7.89
#